data_AF-A0A1G5BYQ4-F1
#
_entry.id   AF-A0A1G5BYQ4-F1
#
_cell.length_a   1.000
_cell.length_b   1.000
_cell.length_c   1.000
_cell.angle_alpha   90.00
_cell.angle_beta   90.00
_cell.angle_gamma   90.00
#
_symmetry.space_group_name_H-M   'P 1'
#
loop_
_entity.id
_entity.type
_entity.pdbx_description
1 polymer ?
#
loop_
_entity_poly.entity_id
_entity_poly.type
_entity_poly.pdbx_seq_one_letter_code
_entity_poly.pdbx_strand_id
1 'polypeptide(L)'
;MLNSIFERRVRTENGYDLYLEIPEKEYLQIYEDVNDEAAHNIMSLFLQYHRDDGRPKDIKIKHDSKNHSVNIRAFLDYEDNTHTDETMTPHRYLSVISKKEL
;
A
#
# COMPACT_ATOMS: atom_id res chain seq x y z
N MET A 1 -0.42 -6.01 -11.55
CA MET A 1 -1.20 -5.28 -10.53
C MET A 1 -0.80 -3.81 -10.35
N LEU A 2 0.32 -3.42 -9.72
CA LEU A 2 0.56 -1.99 -9.34
C LEU A 2 0.42 -0.99 -10.49
N ASN A 3 0.95 -1.31 -11.67
CA ASN A 3 0.82 -0.47 -12.88
C ASN A 3 -0.60 -0.38 -13.45
N SER A 4 -1.49 -1.28 -13.01
CA SER A 4 -2.88 -1.37 -13.43
C SER A 4 -3.84 -0.68 -12.45
N ILE A 5 -3.31 -0.10 -11.36
CA ILE A 5 -4.10 0.60 -10.36
C ILE A 5 -4.43 1.99 -10.86
N PHE A 6 -5.72 2.34 -10.84
CA PHE A 6 -6.17 3.71 -11.06
C PHE A 6 -6.21 4.43 -9.72
N GLU A 7 -5.42 5.50 -9.59
CA GLU A 7 -5.45 6.33 -8.39
C GLU A 7 -6.32 7.58 -8.58
N ARG A 8 -6.96 8.00 -7.48
CA ARG A 8 -7.61 9.30 -7.36
C ARG A 8 -7.34 9.88 -5.98
N ARG A 9 -6.90 11.13 -5.94
CA ARG A 9 -6.68 11.89 -4.70
C ARG A 9 -7.66 13.05 -4.60
N VAL A 10 -8.24 13.23 -3.42
CA VAL A 10 -9.10 14.38 -3.11
C VAL A 10 -8.47 15.12 -1.94
N ARG A 11 -8.06 16.36 -2.17
CA ARG A 11 -7.49 17.21 -1.12
C ARG A 11 -8.57 17.54 -0.09
N THR A 12 -8.21 17.43 1.19
CA THR A 12 -9.03 17.84 2.33
C THR A 12 -8.27 18.91 3.13
N GLU A 13 -8.88 19.43 4.19
CA GLU A 13 -8.23 20.43 5.05
C GLU A 13 -6.96 19.89 5.73
N ASN A 14 -6.94 18.58 6.03
CA ASN A 14 -5.89 17.95 6.85
C ASN A 14 -5.02 16.95 6.08
N GLY A 15 -5.20 16.80 4.76
CA GLY A 15 -4.49 15.79 3.98
C GLY A 15 -5.20 15.44 2.68
N TYR A 16 -5.19 14.15 2.32
CA TYR A 16 -5.81 13.66 1.09
C TYR A 16 -6.62 12.39 1.33
N ASP A 17 -7.84 12.31 0.80
CA ASP A 17 -8.48 11.02 0.58
C ASP A 17 -7.86 10.36 -0.66
N LEU A 18 -7.23 9.20 -0.48
CA LEU A 18 -6.71 8.36 -1.56
C LEU A 18 -7.70 7.24 -1.87
N TYR A 19 -7.98 7.06 -3.16
CA TYR A 19 -8.76 5.97 -3.70
C TYR A 19 -7.90 5.21 -4.70
N LEU A 20 -7.80 3.89 -4.51
CA LEU A 20 -7.16 2.97 -5.43
C LEU A 20 -8.23 2.04 -5.99
N GLU A 21 -8.39 2.06 -7.31
CA GLU A 21 -9.24 1.10 -8.01
C GLU A 21 -8.35 0.09 -8.74
N ILE A 22 -8.56 -1.18 -8.43
CA ILE A 22 -7.75 -2.30 -8.91
C ILE A 22 -8.68 -3.20 -9.73
N PRO A 23 -8.33 -3.52 -10.99
CA PRO A 23 -9.06 -4.52 -11.74
C PRO A 23 -9.11 -5.85 -10.98
N GLU A 24 -10.30 -6.43 -10.80
CA GLU A 24 -10.52 -7.66 -10.03
C GLU A 24 -9.60 -8.80 -10.50
N LYS A 25 -9.44 -8.94 -11.82
CA LYS A 25 -8.54 -9.93 -12.42
C LYS A 25 -7.08 -9.77 -11.97
N GLU A 26 -6.59 -8.54 -11.83
CA GLU A 26 -5.22 -8.27 -11.39
C GLU A 26 -5.05 -8.49 -9.89
N TYR A 27 -6.09 -8.21 -9.10
CA TYR A 27 -6.11 -8.46 -7.66
C TYR A 27 -6.07 -9.97 -7.36
N LEU A 28 -6.96 -10.73 -8.01
CA LEU A 28 -7.13 -12.17 -7.79
C LEU A 28 -5.96 -13.03 -8.30
N GLN A 29 -5.01 -12.43 -9.03
CA GLN A 29 -3.75 -13.10 -9.38
C GLN A 29 -2.78 -13.21 -8.20
N ILE A 30 -2.97 -12.38 -7.17
CA ILE A 30 -2.03 -12.25 -6.04
C ILE A 30 -2.72 -12.61 -4.73
N TYR A 31 -3.98 -12.20 -4.55
CA TYR A 31 -4.74 -12.41 -3.32
C TYR A 31 -5.94 -13.30 -3.60
N GLU A 32 -6.15 -14.31 -2.74
CA GLU A 32 -7.25 -15.27 -2.90
C GLU A 32 -8.62 -14.62 -2.58
N ASP A 33 -8.65 -13.72 -1.61
CA ASP A 33 -9.87 -13.08 -1.10
C ASP A 33 -9.68 -11.57 -0.85
N VAL A 34 -10.80 -10.86 -0.74
CA VAL A 34 -10.85 -9.44 -0.39
C VAL A 34 -10.90 -9.30 1.13
N ASN A 35 -9.81 -8.85 1.73
CA ASN A 35 -9.68 -8.67 3.18
C ASN A 35 -8.79 -7.46 3.53
N ASP A 36 -8.82 -7.07 4.80
CA ASP A 36 -8.11 -5.88 5.28
C ASP A 36 -6.58 -6.04 5.20
N GLU A 37 -6.05 -7.24 5.43
CA GLU A 37 -4.60 -7.50 5.33
C GLU A 37 -4.07 -7.22 3.92
N ALA A 38 -4.77 -7.70 2.89
CA ALA A 38 -4.46 -7.41 1.50
C ALA A 38 -4.53 -5.90 1.22
N ALA A 39 -5.54 -5.21 1.77
CA ALA A 39 -5.68 -3.76 1.62
C ALA A 39 -4.49 -2.99 2.20
N HIS A 40 -4.06 -3.34 3.41
CA HIS A 40 -2.90 -2.75 4.08
C HIS A 40 -1.61 -2.98 3.29
N ASN A 41 -1.40 -4.22 2.82
CA ASN A 41 -0.24 -4.59 2.04
C ASN A 41 -0.18 -3.81 0.71
N ILE A 42 -1.28 -3.81 -0.05
CA ILE A 42 -1.36 -3.08 -1.33
C ILE A 42 -1.13 -1.59 -1.13
N MET A 43 -1.74 -0.98 -0.11
CA MET A 43 -1.55 0.44 0.19
C MET A 43 -0.08 0.75 0.49
N SER A 44 0.57 -0.07 1.30
CA SER A 44 2.00 0.10 1.62
C SER A 44 2.88 -0.04 0.38
N LEU A 45 2.68 -1.10 -0.42
CA LEU A 45 3.42 -1.32 -1.66
C LEU A 45 3.20 -0.19 -2.68
N PHE A 46 1.97 0.30 -2.80
CA PHE A 46 1.63 1.38 -3.72
C PHE A 46 2.36 2.67 -3.35
N LEU A 47 2.35 3.07 -2.08
CA LEU A 47 3.04 4.26 -1.60
C LEU A 47 4.57 4.11 -1.74
N GLN A 48 5.13 2.96 -1.36
CA GLN A 48 6.56 2.67 -1.52
C GLN A 48 7.00 2.74 -2.99
N TYR A 49 6.21 2.16 -3.90
CA TYR A 49 6.50 2.18 -5.34
C TYR A 49 6.55 3.61 -5.89
N HIS A 50 5.66 4.48 -5.43
CA HIS A 50 5.62 5.89 -5.81
C HIS A 50 6.56 6.79 -4.98
N ARG A 51 7.30 6.22 -4.02
CA ARG A 51 8.12 6.96 -3.05
C ARG A 51 7.33 8.05 -2.33
N ASP A 52 6.08 7.72 -2.02
CA ASP A 52 5.14 8.60 -1.32
C ASP A 52 5.31 8.41 0.20
N ASP A 53 5.55 9.50 0.91
CA ASP A 53 5.75 9.55 2.36
C ASP A 53 4.44 9.72 3.15
N GLY A 54 3.31 9.77 2.45
CA GLY A 54 1.98 9.82 3.05
C GLY A 54 1.74 8.65 4.00
N ARG A 55 1.15 8.95 5.15
CA ARG A 55 0.82 7.96 6.18
C ARG A 55 -0.65 7.57 6.06
N PRO A 56 -0.97 6.37 5.55
CA PRO A 56 -2.35 5.97 5.37
C PRO A 56 -3.02 5.66 6.72
N LYS A 57 -4.20 6.23 6.92
CA LYS A 57 -5.11 6.00 8.05
C LYS A 57 -6.46 5.51 7.51
N ASP A 58 -7.23 4.83 8.35
CA ASP A 58 -8.60 4.36 8.05
C ASP A 58 -8.71 3.59 6.72
N ILE A 59 -7.78 2.67 6.48
CA ILE A 59 -7.76 1.85 5.27
C ILE A 59 -9.01 0.97 5.23
N LYS A 60 -9.76 1.04 4.13
CA LYS A 60 -10.97 0.25 3.89
C LYS A 60 -10.92 -0.35 2.51
N ILE A 61 -11.37 -1.58 2.39
CA ILE A 61 -11.47 -2.29 1.13
C ILE A 61 -12.92 -2.66 0.82
N LYS A 62 -13.27 -2.63 -0.46
CA LYS A 62 -14.57 -3.06 -0.95
C LYS A 62 -14.41 -3.75 -2.30
N HIS A 63 -15.03 -4.92 -2.42
CA HIS A 63 -15.21 -5.59 -3.70
C HIS A 63 -16.44 -5.05 -4.42
N ASP A 64 -16.26 -4.52 -5.63
CA ASP A 64 -17.34 -4.17 -6.55
C ASP A 64 -17.41 -5.21 -7.67
N SER A 65 -18.11 -6.31 -7.40
CA SER A 65 -18.28 -7.42 -8.34
C SER A 65 -19.06 -7.04 -9.60
N LYS A 66 -19.83 -5.95 -9.56
CA LYS A 66 -20.58 -5.46 -10.73
C LYS A 66 -19.64 -4.77 -11.73
N ASN A 67 -18.68 -4.01 -11.22
CA ASN A 67 -17.70 -3.28 -12.03
C ASN A 67 -16.39 -4.05 -12.23
N HIS A 68 -16.28 -5.28 -11.70
CA HIS A 68 -15.07 -6.10 -11.71
C HIS A 68 -13.86 -5.34 -11.16
N SER A 69 -14.04 -4.65 -10.03
CA SER A 69 -12.96 -3.91 -9.37
C SER A 69 -12.93 -4.11 -7.85
N VAL A 70 -11.73 -4.05 -7.30
CA VAL A 70 -11.47 -3.98 -5.86
C VAL A 70 -11.03 -2.57 -5.56
N ASN A 71 -11.74 -1.92 -4.65
CA ASN A 71 -11.57 -0.52 -4.31
C ASN A 71 -10.99 -0.41 -2.91
N ILE A 72 -9.85 0.25 -2.78
CA ILE A 72 -9.23 0.57 -1.49
C ILE A 72 -9.31 2.08 -1.28
N ARG A 73 -9.74 2.50 -0.10
CA ARG A 73 -9.72 3.90 0.33
C ARG A 73 -8.87 4.04 1.57
N ALA A 74 -8.10 5.13 1.65
CA ALA A 74 -7.42 5.56 2.86
C ALA A 74 -7.40 7.08 2.94
N PHE A 75 -7.23 7.60 4.15
CA PHE A 75 -6.84 8.98 4.36
C PHE A 75 -5.31 9.05 4.45
N LEU A 76 -4.68 9.85 3.61
CA LEU A 76 -3.25 10.13 3.67
C LEU A 76 -3.01 11.40 4.47
N ASP A 77 -2.31 11.22 5.58
CA ASP A 77 -1.77 12.29 6.39
C ASP A 77 -0.30 12.54 6.01
N TYR A 78 0.04 13.79 5.74
CA TYR A 78 1.41 14.23 5.48
C TYR A 78 1.78 15.15 6.63
N GLU A 79 2.48 14.60 7.62
CA GLU A 79 2.91 15.44 8.74
C GLU A 79 4.05 16.37 8.31
N ASP A 80 3.87 17.66 8.54
CA ASP A 80 4.91 18.67 8.39
C ASP A 80 6.09 18.34 9.34
N ASN A 81 7.17 17.77 8.79
CA ASN A 81 8.46 17.53 9.46
C ASN A 81 8.49 16.53 10.64
N THR A 82 7.46 15.72 10.88
CA THR A 82 7.59 14.65 11.88
C THR A 82 8.44 13.52 11.28
N HIS A 83 9.68 13.35 11.72
CA HIS A 83 10.49 12.19 11.38
C HIS A 83 9.88 10.94 12.03
N THR A 84 9.43 9.96 11.24
CA THR A 84 9.17 8.61 11.78
C THR A 84 10.51 7.91 11.82
N ASP A 85 10.98 7.52 13.00
CA ASP A 85 12.18 6.69 13.12
C ASP A 85 12.05 5.48 12.20
N GLU A 86 13.06 5.26 11.35
CA GLU A 86 13.10 4.13 10.45
C GLU A 86 12.87 2.85 11.27
N THR A 87 11.89 2.03 10.88
CA THR A 87 11.80 0.68 11.45
C THR A 87 13.07 -0.05 11.05
N MET A 88 13.97 -0.16 12.04
CA MET A 88 15.25 -0.85 11.92
C MET A 88 14.93 -2.31 11.57
N THR A 89 14.86 -2.61 10.26
CA THR A 89 14.86 -3.99 9.79
C THR A 89 16.16 -4.58 10.30
N PRO A 90 16.14 -5.60 11.18
CA PRO A 90 17.38 -6.12 11.72
C PRO A 90 18.25 -6.59 10.56
N HIS A 91 19.44 -6.00 10.42
CA HIS A 91 20.50 -6.41 9.48
C HIS A 91 20.95 -7.88 9.63
N ARG A 92 20.26 -8.69 10.45
CA ARG A 92 20.66 -10.03 10.84
C ARG A 92 20.55 -11.08 9.73
N TYR A 93 19.94 -10.77 8.59
CA TYR A 93 19.82 -11.71 7.47
C TYR A 93 20.86 -11.53 6.36
N LEU A 94 21.58 -10.40 6.30
CA LEU A 94 22.61 -10.19 5.26
C LEU A 94 23.96 -10.86 5.61
N SER A 95 24.18 -11.25 6.87
CA SER A 95 25.42 -11.91 7.29
C SER A 95 25.43 -13.44 7.11
N VAL A 96 24.29 -14.05 6.80
CA VAL A 96 24.20 -15.52 6.66
C VAL A 96 24.64 -16.00 5.28
N ILE A 97 24.54 -15.17 4.23
CA ILE A 97 24.93 -15.57 2.87
C ILE A 97 26.43 -15.34 2.60
N SER A 98 27.07 -14.37 3.26
CA SER A 98 28.49 -14.07 3.05
C SER A 98 29.48 -15.06 3.69
N LYS A 99 29.01 -16.03 4.50
CA LYS A 99 29.89 -17.00 5.18
C LYS A 99 29.90 -18.40 4.57
N LYS A 100 29.31 -18.59 3.38
CA LYS A 100 29.29 -19.91 2.72
C LYS A 100 30.25 -20.06 1.54
N GLU A 101 31.09 -19.07 1.28
CA GLU A 101 32.21 -19.17 0.35
C GLU A 101 33.50 -18.78 1.07
N LEU A 102 34.14 -19.76 1.71
CA LEU A 102 35.58 -19.84 2.02
C LEU A 102 35.89 -21.23 2.60
#